data_AF-A0A1T4XZ41-F1
#
_entry.id   AF-A0A1T4XZ41-F1
#
_cell.length_a   1.000
_cell.length_b   1.000
_cell.length_c   1.000
_cell.angle_alpha   90.00
_cell.angle_beta   90.00
_cell.angle_gamma   90.00
#
_symmetry.space_group_name_H-M   'P 1'
#
loop_
_entity.id
_entity.type
_entity.pdbx_description
1 polymer ?
#
loop_
_entity_poly.entity_id
_entity_poly.type
_entity_poly.pdbx_seq_one_letter_code
_entity_poly.pdbx_strand_id
1 'polypeptide(L)'
;MDNNKLLDHILRFDKKFAIFIKSLCILLLSAIVVIISISIFTRFIMFTPLNFSDSLATYLLVWLSFLGMGLAFREGEHISVDMFVNKLKGKGKKTVLIVSDVLISVFLIVIICNGVIFAMNGSESYDHIVFGMSMTIPYLSVAIGSLYALIQLNLITLVKVLEVD
;
A
#
# COMPACT_ATOMS: atom_id res chain seq x y z
N MET A 1 -9.11 13.74 -30.74
CA MET A 1 -9.41 12.32 -31.04
C MET A 1 -8.33 11.33 -30.55
N ASP A 2 -7.27 11.79 -29.87
CA ASP A 2 -6.14 10.93 -29.43
C ASP A 2 -6.04 10.75 -27.89
N ASN A 3 -6.53 11.70 -27.08
CA ASN A 3 -6.47 11.63 -25.61
C ASN A 3 -7.22 10.42 -25.01
N ASN A 4 -8.37 10.04 -25.59
CA ASN A 4 -9.17 8.93 -25.06
C ASN A 4 -8.52 7.57 -25.29
N LYS A 5 -7.69 7.43 -26.34
CA LYS A 5 -6.96 6.17 -26.61
C LYS A 5 -5.76 6.01 -25.67
N LEU A 6 -5.06 7.10 -25.37
CA LEU A 6 -3.96 7.10 -24.40
C LEU A 6 -4.46 6.80 -22.99
N LEU A 7 -5.58 7.41 -22.59
CA LEU A 7 -6.23 7.14 -21.30
C LEU A 7 -6.65 5.66 -21.17
N ASP A 8 -7.30 5.10 -22.19
CA ASP A 8 -7.71 3.68 -22.16
C ASP A 8 -6.48 2.74 -22.07
N HIS A 9 -5.38 3.07 -22.76
CA HIS A 9 -4.16 2.27 -22.67
C HIS A 9 -3.53 2.32 -21.27
N ILE A 10 -3.47 3.50 -20.65
CA ILE A 10 -2.95 3.70 -19.28
C ILE A 10 -3.83 2.93 -18.27
N LEU A 11 -5.16 3.07 -18.37
CA LEU A 11 -6.10 2.39 -17.46
C LEU A 11 -6.05 0.86 -17.61
N ARG A 12 -5.84 0.34 -18.82
CA ARG A 12 -5.66 -1.10 -19.04
C ARG A 12 -4.35 -1.61 -18.43
N PHE A 13 -3.27 -0.85 -18.58
CA PHE A 13 -1.98 -1.21 -17.99
C PHE A 13 -2.06 -1.22 -16.46
N ASP A 14 -2.63 -0.16 -15.90
CA ASP A 14 -2.89 0.01 -14.48
C ASP A 14 -3.74 -1.16 -13.92
N LYS A 15 -4.84 -1.56 -14.60
CA LYS A 15 -5.64 -2.73 -14.21
C LYS A 15 -4.82 -4.02 -14.13
N LYS A 16 -3.97 -4.29 -15.14
CA LYS A 16 -3.11 -5.49 -15.14
C LYS A 16 -2.14 -5.45 -13.97
N PHE A 17 -1.55 -4.29 -13.70
CA PHE A 17 -0.63 -4.11 -12.58
C PHE A 17 -1.33 -4.34 -11.23
N ALA A 18 -2.54 -3.81 -11.03
CA ALA A 18 -3.29 -4.05 -9.80
C ALA A 18 -3.68 -5.52 -9.61
N ILE A 19 -4.02 -6.26 -10.67
CA ILE A 19 -4.29 -7.70 -10.58
C ILE A 19 -3.03 -8.45 -10.10
N PHE A 20 -1.86 -8.05 -10.60
CA PHE A 20 -0.58 -8.61 -10.16
C PHE A 20 -0.32 -8.33 -8.67
N ILE A 21 -0.46 -7.07 -8.22
CA ILE A 21 -0.31 -6.71 -6.80
C ILE A 21 -1.33 -7.44 -5.92
N LYS A 22 -2.57 -7.59 -6.39
CA LYS A 22 -3.62 -8.34 -5.68
C LYS A 22 -3.24 -9.81 -5.51
N SER A 23 -2.68 -10.43 -6.55
CA SER A 23 -2.16 -11.80 -6.47
C SER A 23 -1.04 -11.93 -5.44
N LEU A 24 -0.10 -10.97 -5.42
CA LEU A 24 0.95 -10.89 -4.39
C LEU A 24 0.37 -10.74 -2.98
N CYS A 25 -0.64 -9.89 -2.79
CA CYS A 25 -1.31 -9.74 -1.49
C CYS A 25 -1.96 -11.04 -1.02
N ILE A 26 -2.62 -11.78 -1.91
CA ILE A 26 -3.21 -13.09 -1.58
C ILE A 26 -2.13 -14.09 -1.18
N LEU A 27 -0.99 -14.09 -1.88
CA LEU A 27 0.16 -14.95 -1.55
C LEU A 27 0.77 -14.58 -0.19
N LEU A 28 0.96 -13.30 0.10
CA LEU A 28 1.49 -12.84 1.39
C LEU A 28 0.53 -13.22 2.53
N LEU A 29 -0.77 -12.99 2.34
CA LEU A 29 -1.78 -13.33 3.34
C LEU A 29 -1.82 -14.84 3.60
N SER A 30 -1.77 -15.67 2.56
CA SER A 30 -1.76 -17.12 2.73
C SER A 30 -0.49 -17.60 3.44
N ALA A 31 0.67 -17.01 3.12
CA ALA A 31 1.92 -17.28 3.81
C ALA A 31 1.84 -16.95 5.31
N ILE A 32 1.30 -15.77 5.67
CA ILE A 32 1.09 -15.37 7.07
C ILE A 32 0.23 -16.41 7.80
N VAL A 33 -0.91 -16.80 7.21
CA VAL A 33 -1.83 -17.79 7.80
C VAL A 33 -1.12 -19.11 8.04
N VAL A 34 -0.35 -19.60 7.08
CA VAL A 34 0.40 -20.86 7.21
C VAL A 34 1.47 -20.76 8.29
N ILE A 35 2.27 -19.69 8.31
CA ILE A 35 3.34 -19.49 9.29
C ILE A 35 2.77 -19.45 10.72
N ILE A 36 1.70 -18.69 10.94
CA ILE A 36 1.08 -18.58 12.26
C ILE A 36 0.44 -19.90 12.66
N SER A 37 -0.21 -20.61 11.72
CA SER A 37 -0.81 -21.91 11.97
C SER A 37 0.23 -22.96 12.39
N ILE A 38 1.39 -22.98 11.71
CA ILE A 38 2.53 -23.83 12.09
C ILE A 38 3.07 -23.40 13.45
N SER A 39 3.23 -22.09 13.71
CA SER A 39 3.71 -21.57 15.01
C SER A 39 2.83 -22.05 16.16
N ILE A 40 1.51 -21.95 16.02
CA ILE A 40 0.53 -22.45 16.99
C ILE A 40 0.70 -23.97 17.16
N PHE A 41 0.77 -24.73 16.08
CA PHE A 41 0.94 -26.20 16.15
C PHE A 41 2.22 -26.58 16.89
N THR A 42 3.38 -26.02 16.53
CA THR A 42 4.65 -26.37 17.14
C THR A 42 4.71 -25.94 18.61
N ARG A 43 4.12 -24.79 18.95
CA ARG A 43 4.08 -24.28 20.33
C ARG A 43 3.21 -25.13 21.25
N PHE A 44 2.02 -25.51 20.80
CA PHE A 44 1.04 -26.20 21.66
C PHE A 44 1.13 -27.72 21.61
N ILE A 45 1.64 -28.31 20.52
CA ILE A 45 1.68 -29.78 20.35
C ILE A 45 3.10 -30.32 20.49
N MET A 46 4.09 -29.67 19.86
CA MET A 46 5.49 -30.11 19.93
C MET A 46 6.25 -29.51 21.12
N PHE A 47 5.65 -28.57 21.87
CA PHE A 47 6.28 -27.84 22.97
C PHE A 47 7.63 -27.18 22.62
N THR A 48 7.87 -26.93 21.33
CA THR A 48 9.10 -26.31 20.81
C THR A 48 8.73 -25.03 20.05
N PRO A 49 8.85 -23.84 20.68
CA PRO A 49 8.42 -22.60 20.04
C PRO A 49 9.32 -22.21 18.86
N LEU A 50 8.71 -21.84 17.73
CA LEU A 50 9.40 -21.25 16.58
C LEU A 50 9.55 -19.73 16.78
N ASN A 51 10.71 -19.31 17.29
CA ASN A 51 10.93 -17.92 17.68
C ASN A 51 10.90 -16.92 16.52
N PHE A 52 11.14 -17.36 15.28
CA PHE A 52 11.15 -16.49 14.10
C PHE A 52 9.75 -16.27 13.49
N SER A 53 8.78 -17.13 13.80
CA SER A 53 7.48 -17.13 13.13
C SER A 53 6.72 -15.84 13.36
N ASP A 54 6.75 -15.30 14.58
CA ASP A 54 6.00 -14.09 14.95
C ASP A 54 6.58 -12.84 14.26
N SER A 55 7.91 -12.69 14.27
CA SER A 55 8.60 -11.59 13.58
C SER A 55 8.46 -11.68 12.06
N LEU A 56 8.59 -12.87 11.48
CA LEU A 56 8.42 -13.08 10.04
C LEU A 56 6.99 -12.78 9.58
N ALA A 57 5.98 -13.23 10.34
CA ALA A 57 4.59 -12.92 10.05
C ALA A 57 4.32 -11.41 10.11
N THR A 58 4.93 -10.72 11.08
CA THR A 58 4.84 -9.25 11.19
C THR A 58 5.43 -8.57 9.96
N TYR A 59 6.60 -9.01 9.48
CA TYR A 59 7.21 -8.41 8.28
C TYR A 59 6.37 -8.62 7.03
N LEU A 60 5.84 -9.83 6.83
CA LEU A 60 4.94 -10.13 5.72
C LEU A 60 3.66 -9.31 5.82
N LEU A 61 3.14 -9.10 7.04
CA LEU A 61 1.96 -8.28 7.28
C LEU A 61 2.21 -6.81 6.93
N VAL A 62 3.37 -6.25 7.28
CA VAL A 62 3.74 -4.88 6.90
C VAL A 62 3.75 -4.74 5.37
N TRP A 63 4.38 -5.68 4.66
CA TRP A 63 4.34 -5.72 3.19
C TRP A 63 2.91 -5.80 2.64
N LEU A 64 2.08 -6.68 3.21
CA LEU A 64 0.68 -6.83 2.82
C LEU A 64 -0.11 -5.53 3.06
N SER A 65 0.08 -4.86 4.19
CA SER A 65 -0.62 -3.62 4.55
C SER A 65 -0.28 -2.49 3.59
N PHE A 66 0.99 -2.30 3.25
CA PHE A 66 1.43 -1.22 2.36
C PHE A 66 1.08 -1.48 0.88
N LEU A 67 1.16 -2.72 0.40
CA LEU A 67 0.68 -3.08 -0.93
C LEU A 67 -0.85 -2.99 -1.02
N GLY A 68 -1.55 -3.46 0.02
CA GLY A 68 -2.99 -3.37 0.16
C GLY A 68 -3.49 -1.93 0.21
N MET A 69 -2.74 -1.02 0.84
CA MET A 69 -3.03 0.42 0.84
C MET A 69 -3.15 0.93 -0.59
N GLY A 70 -2.16 0.73 -1.47
CA GLY A 70 -2.25 1.21 -2.84
C GLY A 70 -3.43 0.63 -3.64
N LEU A 71 -3.82 -0.62 -3.38
CA LEU A 71 -5.04 -1.21 -3.93
C LEU A 71 -6.32 -0.56 -3.39
N ALA A 72 -6.37 -0.23 -2.09
CA ALA A 72 -7.51 0.48 -1.50
C ALA A 72 -7.65 1.90 -2.07
N PHE A 73 -6.53 2.60 -2.29
CA PHE A 73 -6.52 3.89 -2.99
C PHE A 73 -7.07 3.77 -4.41
N ARG A 74 -6.77 2.67 -5.13
CA ARG A 74 -7.30 2.38 -6.46
C ARG A 74 -8.81 2.25 -6.48
N GLU A 75 -9.35 1.52 -5.51
CA GLU A 75 -10.80 1.28 -5.40
C GLU A 75 -11.56 2.53 -4.92
N GLY A 76 -10.83 3.63 -4.63
CA GLY A 76 -11.42 4.93 -4.37
C GLY A 76 -11.96 5.07 -2.95
N GLU A 77 -11.46 4.29 -1.98
CA GLU A 77 -11.85 4.28 -0.55
C GLU A 77 -11.75 5.66 0.16
N HIS A 78 -11.31 6.72 -0.53
CA HIS A 78 -11.68 8.10 -0.20
C HIS A 78 -13.20 8.38 -0.27
N ILE A 79 -14.03 7.35 -0.49
CA ILE A 79 -15.50 7.33 -0.30
C ILE A 79 -15.91 8.12 0.94
N SER A 80 -15.17 8.04 2.05
CA SER A 80 -15.49 8.81 3.27
C SER A 80 -15.44 10.34 3.07
N VAL A 81 -14.43 10.84 2.35
CA VAL A 81 -14.34 12.27 1.98
C VAL A 81 -15.38 12.59 0.91
N ASP A 82 -15.53 11.72 -0.09
CA ASP A 82 -16.52 11.87 -1.16
C ASP A 82 -17.97 11.94 -0.61
N MET A 83 -18.32 11.20 0.46
CA MET A 83 -19.64 11.28 1.11
C MET A 83 -19.91 12.64 1.75
N PHE A 84 -18.92 13.24 2.41
CA PHE A 84 -19.05 14.56 3.02
C PHE A 84 -19.11 15.65 1.94
N VAL A 85 -18.26 15.51 0.91
CA VAL A 85 -18.14 16.40 -0.23
C VAL A 85 -19.37 16.35 -1.14
N ASN A 86 -20.05 15.21 -1.25
CA ASN A 86 -21.29 15.05 -2.02
C ASN A 86 -22.46 15.87 -1.46
N LYS A 87 -22.37 16.36 -0.21
CA LYS A 87 -23.34 17.33 0.33
C LYS A 87 -23.09 18.78 -0.12
N LEU A 88 -21.90 19.09 -0.64
CA LEU A 88 -21.55 20.42 -1.14
C LEU A 88 -21.86 20.55 -2.64
N LYS A 89 -22.43 21.69 -3.05
CA LYS A 89 -22.74 22.00 -4.46
C LYS A 89 -21.73 22.98 -5.07
N GLY A 90 -21.41 22.79 -6.34
CA GLY A 90 -20.63 23.74 -7.14
C GLY A 90 -19.14 23.83 -6.79
N LYS A 91 -18.59 25.05 -6.83
CA LYS A 91 -17.14 25.33 -6.70
C LYS A 91 -16.52 24.83 -5.39
N GLY A 92 -17.28 24.85 -4.29
CA GLY A 92 -16.82 24.35 -2.98
C GLY A 92 -16.49 22.85 -3.00
N LYS A 93 -17.22 22.05 -3.79
CA LYS A 93 -16.96 20.62 -3.98
C LYS A 93 -15.58 20.39 -4.60
N LYS A 94 -15.28 21.12 -5.68
CA LYS A 94 -14.01 21.02 -6.41
C LYS A 94 -12.82 21.45 -5.54
N THR A 95 -12.96 22.55 -4.78
CA THR A 95 -11.91 23.01 -3.87
C THR A 95 -11.60 22.00 -2.78
N VAL A 96 -12.61 21.41 -2.13
CA VAL A 96 -12.38 20.44 -1.04
C VAL A 96 -11.72 19.16 -1.56
N LEU A 97 -12.09 18.69 -2.75
CA LEU A 97 -11.43 17.53 -3.38
C LEU A 97 -9.95 17.81 -3.66
N ILE A 98 -9.64 18.93 -4.32
CA ILE A 98 -8.26 19.29 -4.64
C ILE A 98 -7.43 19.47 -3.36
N VAL A 99 -7.97 20.13 -2.34
CA VAL A 99 -7.26 20.32 -1.06
C VAL A 99 -7.01 18.98 -0.38
N SER A 100 -8.00 18.07 -0.37
CA SER A 100 -7.84 16.74 0.22
C SER A 100 -6.77 15.93 -0.52
N ASP A 101 -6.82 15.89 -1.86
CA ASP A 101 -5.84 15.19 -2.69
C ASP A 101 -4.42 15.72 -2.48
N VAL A 102 -4.26 17.05 -2.35
CA VAL A 102 -2.97 17.68 -2.05
C VAL A 102 -2.48 17.29 -0.66
N LEU A 103 -3.34 17.33 0.37
CA LEU A 103 -2.98 16.94 1.73
C LEU A 103 -2.54 15.47 1.81
N ILE A 104 -3.28 14.58 1.15
CA ILE A 104 -2.95 13.15 1.10
C ILE A 104 -1.64 12.93 0.34
N SER A 105 -1.43 13.65 -0.77
CA SER A 105 -0.17 13.58 -1.53
C SER A 105 1.03 14.01 -0.68
N VAL A 106 0.92 15.12 0.05
CA VAL A 106 1.98 15.59 0.96
C VAL A 106 2.25 14.56 2.05
N PHE A 107 1.21 13.99 2.65
CA PHE A 107 1.34 12.94 3.66
C PHE A 107 2.08 11.71 3.11
N LEU A 108 1.71 11.24 1.91
CA LEU A 108 2.38 10.11 1.26
C LEU A 108 3.85 10.41 0.94
N ILE A 109 4.18 11.63 0.49
CA ILE A 109 5.58 12.04 0.25
C ILE A 109 6.40 11.98 1.55
N VAL A 110 5.84 12.49 2.66
CA VAL A 110 6.50 12.43 3.97
C VAL A 110 6.74 10.98 4.39
N ILE A 111 5.78 10.08 4.19
CA ILE A 111 5.96 8.65 4.49
C ILE A 111 7.06 8.03 3.61
N ILE A 112 7.10 8.35 2.31
CA ILE A 112 8.12 7.83 1.39
C ILE A 112 9.51 8.28 1.86
N CYS A 113 9.70 9.57 2.14
CA CYS A 113 10.99 10.10 2.61
C CYS A 113 11.44 9.43 3.91
N ASN A 114 10.55 9.34 4.90
CA ASN A 114 10.87 8.65 6.15
C ASN A 114 11.15 7.16 5.91
N GLY A 115 10.35 6.47 5.11
CA GLY A 115 10.53 5.06 4.78
C GLY A 115 11.89 4.77 4.15
N VAL A 116 12.36 5.63 3.25
CA VAL A 116 13.70 5.52 2.64
C VAL A 116 14.80 5.76 3.68
N ILE A 117 14.67 6.79 4.52
CA ILE A 117 15.65 7.08 5.59
C ILE A 117 15.74 5.90 6.57
N PHE A 118 14.60 5.35 7.01
CA PHE A 118 14.55 4.17 7.86
C PHE A 118 15.12 2.93 7.16
N ALA A 119 14.89 2.74 5.86
CA ALA A 119 15.47 1.64 5.10
C ALA A 119 17.00 1.75 5.01
N MET A 120 17.54 2.96 4.82
CA MET A 120 18.97 3.22 4.81
C MET A 120 19.60 2.97 6.19
N ASN A 121 19.00 3.50 7.26
CA ASN A 121 19.48 3.29 8.63
C ASN A 121 19.32 1.83 9.09
N GLY A 122 18.32 1.12 8.57
CA GLY A 122 18.08 -0.30 8.84
C GLY A 122 19.15 -1.24 8.27
N SER A 123 20.04 -0.75 7.39
CA SER A 123 21.18 -1.54 6.90
C SER A 123 22.19 -1.84 7.99
N GLU A 124 22.25 -1.02 9.03
CA GLU A 124 23.12 -1.18 10.20
C GLU A 124 22.48 -2.03 11.30
N SER A 125 21.17 -2.32 11.19
CA SER A 125 20.39 -3.06 12.19
C SER A 125 19.94 -4.41 11.62
N TYR A 126 20.50 -5.49 12.16
CA TYR A 126 20.14 -6.86 11.80
C TYR A 126 19.19 -7.47 12.82
N ASP A 127 18.09 -8.08 12.36
CA ASP A 127 17.28 -8.91 13.24
C ASP A 127 17.84 -10.33 13.28
N HIS A 128 18.53 -10.67 14.36
CA HIS A 128 19.06 -12.02 14.57
C HIS A 128 17.95 -13.06 14.80
N ILE A 129 16.72 -12.64 15.09
CA ILE A 129 15.59 -13.54 15.34
C ILE A 129 15.04 -14.09 14.01
N VAL A 130 15.09 -13.30 12.93
CA VAL A 130 14.62 -13.72 11.59
C VAL A 130 15.81 -13.93 10.67
N PHE A 131 16.49 -15.06 10.78
CA PHE A 131 17.56 -15.49 9.87
C PHE A 131 18.70 -14.47 9.67
N GLY A 132 18.90 -13.51 10.58
CA GLY A 132 19.88 -12.42 10.40
C GLY A 132 19.49 -11.44 9.30
N MET A 133 18.19 -11.33 8.98
CA MET A 133 17.68 -10.45 7.94
C MET A 133 17.90 -8.98 8.33
N SER A 134 18.37 -8.18 7.37
CA SER A 134 18.48 -6.74 7.57
C SER A 134 17.08 -6.10 7.62
N MET A 135 16.89 -5.18 8.56
CA MET A 135 15.65 -4.42 8.74
C MET A 135 15.31 -3.52 7.53
N THR A 136 16.24 -3.34 6.59
CA THR A 136 15.98 -2.65 5.33
C THR A 136 14.80 -3.26 4.56
N ILE A 137 14.62 -4.59 4.59
CA ILE A 137 13.56 -5.28 3.83
C ILE A 137 12.15 -4.86 4.26
N PRO A 138 11.77 -4.94 5.55
CA PRO A 138 10.45 -4.47 5.98
C PRO A 138 10.30 -2.95 5.81
N TYR A 139 11.33 -2.12 5.99
CA TYR A 139 11.20 -0.68 5.80
C TYR A 139 11.03 -0.26 4.34
N LEU A 140 11.59 -1.01 3.39
CA LEU A 140 11.38 -0.78 1.96
C LEU A 140 9.91 -0.94 1.55
N SER A 141 9.16 -1.81 2.24
CA SER A 141 7.72 -1.97 1.99
C SER A 141 6.94 -0.67 2.18
N VAL A 142 7.34 0.13 3.18
CA VAL A 142 6.74 1.43 3.50
C VAL A 142 6.93 2.38 2.32
N ALA A 143 8.16 2.47 1.82
CA ALA A 143 8.49 3.33 0.68
C ALA A 143 7.77 2.87 -0.60
N ILE A 144 7.80 1.57 -0.89
CA ILE A 144 7.23 1.00 -2.12
C ILE A 144 5.70 1.10 -2.13
N GLY A 145 5.03 0.72 -1.06
CA GLY A 145 3.56 0.78 -1.01
C GLY A 145 3.04 2.22 -0.97
N SER A 146 3.75 3.14 -0.31
CA SER A 146 3.38 4.56 -0.31
C SER A 146 3.60 5.21 -1.68
N LEU A 147 4.67 4.82 -2.40
CA LEU A 147 4.87 5.25 -3.78
C LEU A 147 3.77 4.73 -4.69
N TYR A 148 3.38 3.46 -4.53
CA TYR A 148 2.28 2.87 -5.29
C TYR A 148 0.95 3.60 -5.01
N ALA A 149 0.63 3.88 -3.74
CA ALA A 149 -0.55 4.65 -3.36
C ALA A 149 -0.54 6.07 -3.95
N LEU A 150 0.62 6.74 -3.99
CA LEU A 150 0.77 8.08 -4.56
C LEU A 150 0.53 8.10 -6.06
N ILE A 151 1.07 7.11 -6.79
CA ILE A 151 0.81 6.95 -8.23
C ILE A 151 -0.69 6.76 -8.49
N GLN A 152 -1.33 5.89 -7.70
CA GLN A 152 -2.73 5.57 -7.85
C GLN A 152 -3.65 6.76 -7.56
N LEU A 153 -3.33 7.56 -6.54
CA LEU A 153 -4.07 8.77 -6.20
C LEU A 153 -4.00 9.79 -7.35
N ASN A 154 -2.80 10.07 -7.88
CA ASN A 154 -2.64 11.00 -8.99
C ASN A 154 -3.38 10.54 -10.25
N LEU A 155 -3.36 9.23 -10.53
CA LEU A 155 -4.10 8.64 -11.66
C LEU A 155 -5.60 8.90 -11.54
N ILE A 156 -6.17 8.70 -10.35
CA ILE A 156 -7.61 8.91 -10.10
C ILE A 156 -7.96 10.39 -10.20
N THR A 157 -7.15 11.28 -9.62
CA THR A 157 -7.36 12.73 -9.73
C THR A 157 -7.32 13.19 -11.18
N LEU A 158 -6.39 12.69 -12.01
CA LEU A 158 -6.32 13.01 -13.44
C LEU A 158 -7.57 12.55 -14.19
N VAL A 159 -8.06 11.33 -13.94
CA VAL A 159 -9.30 10.82 -14.55
C VAL A 159 -10.50 11.67 -14.13
N LYS A 160 -10.65 11.95 -12.84
CA LYS A 160 -11.74 12.80 -12.32
C LYS A 160 -11.72 14.21 -12.91
N VAL A 161 -10.54 14.80 -13.14
CA VAL A 161 -10.42 16.14 -13.75
C VAL A 161 -10.83 16.11 -15.23
N LEU A 162 -10.43 15.07 -15.98
CA LEU A 162 -10.75 14.94 -17.41
C LEU A 162 -12.20 14.56 -17.70
N GLU A 163 -12.92 13.91 -16.77
CA GLU A 163 -14.36 13.62 -16.90
C GLU A 163 -15.26 14.81 -16.54
N VAL A 164 -14.72 15.86 -15.93
CA VAL A 164 -15.47 17.06 -15.50
C VAL A 164 -15.51 18.16 -16.57
N ASP A 165 -14.77 18.00 -17.67
CA ASP A 165 -14.81 18.87 -18.87
C ASP A 165 -15.70 18.28 -19.97
#